data_AF-A0A840WHP8-F1
#
_entry.id   AF-A0A840WHP8-F1
#
_cell.length_a   1.000
_cell.length_b   1.000
_cell.length_c   1.000
_cell.angle_alpha   90.00
_cell.angle_beta   90.00
_cell.angle_gamma   90.00
#
_symmetry.space_group_name_H-M   'P 1'
#
loop_
_entity.id
_entity.type
_entity.pdbx_description
1 polymer ?
#
loop_
_entity_poly.entity_id
_entity_poly.type
_entity_poly.pdbx_seq_one_letter_code
_entity_poly.pdbx_strand_id
1 'polypeptide(L)'
;MAASARFLDPAGSRYGVPTYPWGWSAVFDSDLATKSQLRREGLSTAGLEVAAQIMWRSNRAGNRSGVRTAALYRRSLARPVRPLTPAQERALARAHLARHTCTACGRLWDLYLPTGNGRRCPPPFGCEQIEAPEGFEHVLAVAA
;
A
#
# COMPACT_ATOMS: atom_id res chain seq x y z
N MET A 1 24.04 -7.96 -2.80
CA MET A 1 23.52 -9.06 -1.94
C MET A 1 23.69 -10.36 -2.71
N ALA A 2 24.55 -11.27 -2.26
CA ALA A 2 24.75 -12.54 -2.94
C ALA A 2 23.51 -13.42 -2.81
N ALA A 3 23.05 -14.00 -3.93
CA ALA A 3 22.00 -15.01 -3.93
C ALA A 3 22.53 -16.25 -3.18
N SER A 4 21.87 -16.63 -2.09
CA SER A 4 22.30 -17.78 -1.29
C SER A 4 21.49 -19.00 -1.69
N ALA A 5 22.15 -20.04 -2.20
CA ALA A 5 21.54 -21.33 -2.53
C ALA A 5 20.80 -22.00 -1.37
N ARG A 6 21.01 -21.54 -0.12
CA ARG A 6 20.32 -22.04 1.08
C ARG A 6 18.79 -22.03 1.02
N PHE A 7 18.22 -21.18 0.17
CA PHE A 7 16.79 -21.01 -0.01
C PHE A 7 16.25 -21.66 -1.27
N LEU A 8 17.10 -22.32 -2.04
CA LEU A 8 16.67 -22.99 -3.25
C LEU A 8 15.87 -24.23 -2.87
N ASP A 9 14.57 -24.19 -3.12
CA ASP A 9 13.63 -25.30 -2.95
C ASP A 9 12.56 -25.24 -4.06
N PRO A 10 12.89 -25.69 -5.29
CA PRO A 10 11.95 -25.64 -6.41
C PRO A 10 10.73 -26.54 -6.24
N ALA A 11 10.86 -27.62 -5.46
CA ALA A 11 9.76 -28.57 -5.21
C ALA A 11 8.80 -28.08 -4.11
N GLY A 12 9.20 -27.08 -3.31
CA GLY A 12 8.42 -26.60 -2.17
C GLY A 12 8.38 -27.59 -1.00
N SER A 13 9.30 -28.56 -0.94
CA SER A 13 9.28 -29.62 0.08
C SER A 13 9.63 -29.11 1.47
N ARG A 14 10.42 -28.02 1.56
CA ARG A 14 10.86 -27.42 2.82
C ARG A 14 9.95 -26.29 3.28
N TYR A 15 9.44 -25.51 2.34
CA TYR A 15 8.72 -24.27 2.63
C TYR A 15 7.23 -24.29 2.23
N GLY A 16 6.74 -25.43 1.73
CA GLY A 16 5.34 -25.64 1.31
C GLY A 16 5.00 -25.07 -0.08
N VAL A 17 5.81 -24.13 -0.58
CA VAL A 17 5.71 -23.57 -1.93
C VAL A 17 7.09 -23.47 -2.56
N PRO A 18 7.19 -23.52 -3.90
CA PRO A 18 8.45 -23.29 -4.60
C PRO A 18 9.12 -22.02 -4.09
N THR A 19 10.35 -22.16 -3.62
CA THR A 19 11.10 -21.09 -2.97
C THR A 19 12.42 -20.88 -3.69
N TYR A 20 12.69 -19.62 -4.02
CA TYR A 20 13.88 -19.25 -4.77
C TYR A 20 14.73 -18.23 -4.00
N PRO A 21 16.06 -18.28 -4.15
CA PRO A 21 16.92 -17.18 -3.74
C PRO A 21 16.57 -15.88 -4.48
N TRP A 22 16.94 -14.75 -3.89
CA TRP A 22 16.78 -13.45 -4.54
C TRP A 22 17.40 -13.41 -5.94
N GLY A 23 16.61 -12.95 -6.91
CA GLY A 23 17.01 -12.80 -8.31
C GLY A 23 16.91 -14.07 -9.17
N TRP A 24 16.57 -15.21 -8.59
CA TRP A 24 16.57 -16.49 -9.31
C TRP A 24 15.21 -16.89 -9.87
N SER A 25 14.13 -16.20 -9.48
CA SER A 25 12.77 -16.58 -9.90
C SER A 25 12.62 -16.65 -11.42
N ALA A 26 13.17 -15.67 -12.15
CA ALA A 26 13.11 -15.61 -13.61
C ALA A 26 13.89 -16.73 -14.33
N VAL A 27 14.83 -17.38 -13.63
CA VAL A 27 15.59 -18.53 -14.17
C VAL A 27 14.72 -19.79 -14.17
N PHE A 28 13.84 -19.93 -13.18
CA PHE A 28 12.96 -21.09 -13.07
C PHE A 28 11.65 -20.89 -13.85
N ASP A 29 11.07 -19.70 -13.74
CA ASP A 29 9.82 -19.35 -14.42
C ASP A 29 9.77 -17.83 -14.65
N SER A 30 9.78 -17.44 -15.92
CA SER A 30 9.75 -16.05 -16.35
C SER A 30 8.38 -15.38 -16.16
N ASP A 31 7.32 -16.17 -15.93
CA ASP A 31 5.97 -15.67 -15.66
C ASP A 31 5.79 -15.25 -14.19
N LEU A 32 6.77 -15.48 -13.31
CA LEU A 32 6.69 -15.12 -11.91
C LEU A 32 7.01 -13.63 -11.66
N ALA A 33 6.06 -12.95 -11.02
CA ALA A 33 6.18 -11.56 -10.63
C ALA A 33 5.77 -11.32 -9.18
N THR A 34 6.47 -10.40 -8.53
CA THR A 34 6.08 -9.89 -7.21
C THR A 34 4.88 -8.96 -7.32
N LYS A 35 4.15 -8.79 -6.22
CA LYS A 35 3.03 -7.83 -6.11
C LYS A 35 3.39 -6.41 -6.61
N SER A 36 4.61 -5.95 -6.32
CA SER A 36 5.07 -4.61 -6.73
C SER A 36 5.36 -4.53 -8.23
N GLN A 37 5.86 -5.60 -8.85
CA GLN A 37 6.06 -5.68 -10.29
C GLN A 37 4.71 -5.67 -11.01
N LEU A 38 3.76 -6.51 -10.60
CA LEU A 38 2.40 -6.52 -11.16
C LEU A 38 1.70 -5.17 -11.04
N ARG A 39 1.81 -4.51 -9.88
CA ARG A 39 1.20 -3.18 -9.68
C ARG A 39 1.79 -2.11 -10.60
N ARG A 40 3.08 -2.19 -10.94
CA ARG A 40 3.73 -1.28 -11.90
C ARG A 40 3.16 -1.44 -13.30
N GLU A 41 2.65 -2.62 -13.62
CA GLU A 41 2.05 -2.95 -14.91
C GLU A 41 0.52 -2.77 -14.93
N GLY A 42 -0.05 -2.22 -13.85
CA GLY A 42 -1.51 -2.08 -13.75
C GLY A 42 -2.24 -3.42 -13.57
N LEU A 43 -1.54 -4.47 -13.14
CA LEU A 43 -2.11 -5.79 -12.86
C LEU A 43 -2.43 -5.96 -11.38
N SER A 44 -3.53 -6.67 -11.12
CA SER A 44 -4.06 -6.97 -9.80
C SER A 44 -3.66 -8.37 -9.35
N THR A 45 -3.34 -8.51 -8.07
CA THR A 45 -3.14 -9.81 -7.41
C THR A 45 -4.43 -10.38 -6.82
N ALA A 46 -5.57 -9.71 -7.01
CA ALA A 46 -6.84 -10.14 -6.42
C ALA A 46 -7.28 -11.48 -7.03
N GLY A 47 -7.49 -12.49 -6.18
CA GLY A 47 -7.89 -13.84 -6.59
C GLY A 47 -6.75 -14.72 -7.13
N LEU A 48 -5.49 -14.28 -7.02
CA LEU A 48 -4.33 -15.11 -7.37
C LEU A 48 -3.83 -15.87 -6.15
N GLU A 49 -3.52 -17.15 -6.35
CA GLU A 49 -2.77 -17.94 -5.38
C GLU A 49 -1.27 -17.65 -5.46
N VAL A 50 -0.58 -17.90 -4.35
CA VAL A 50 0.89 -17.77 -4.29
C VAL A 50 1.51 -18.92 -5.06
N ALA A 51 2.08 -18.63 -6.23
CA ALA A 51 2.71 -19.64 -7.08
C ALA A 51 4.10 -20.05 -6.59
N ALA A 52 4.83 -19.10 -5.98
CA ALA A 52 6.16 -19.31 -5.43
C ALA A 52 6.49 -18.20 -4.43
N GLN A 53 7.67 -18.26 -3.80
CA GLN A 53 8.18 -17.17 -2.97
C GLN A 53 9.68 -16.96 -3.18
N ILE A 54 10.15 -15.75 -2.88
CA ILE A 54 11.57 -15.40 -2.82
C ILE A 54 11.98 -15.22 -1.36
N MET A 55 13.14 -15.76 -0.98
CA MET A 55 13.73 -15.58 0.35
C MET A 55 15.17 -15.03 0.27
N TRP A 56 15.52 -14.11 1.18
CA TRP A 56 16.88 -13.55 1.24
C TRP A 56 17.28 -13.07 2.64
N ARG A 57 18.59 -13.05 2.94
CA ARG A 57 19.09 -12.35 4.15
C ARG A 57 18.94 -10.85 3.93
N SER A 58 18.47 -10.13 4.95
CA SER A 58 18.51 -8.68 4.96
C SER A 58 18.62 -8.17 6.39
N ASN A 59 19.54 -7.23 6.62
CA ASN A 59 19.63 -6.50 7.89
C ASN A 59 18.37 -5.65 8.13
N ARG A 60 17.55 -5.42 7.10
CA ARG A 60 16.25 -4.72 7.16
C ARG A 60 15.06 -5.67 7.35
N ALA A 61 15.30 -6.93 7.72
CA ALA A 61 14.21 -7.90 7.92
C ALA A 61 13.32 -7.55 9.12
N GLY A 62 13.83 -6.80 10.11
CA GLY A 62 13.10 -6.44 11.31
C GLY A 62 12.70 -7.63 12.21
N ASN A 63 13.22 -8.83 11.92
CA ASN A 63 12.93 -10.06 12.64
C ASN A 63 14.23 -10.77 13.05
N ARG A 64 14.16 -11.61 14.10
CA ARG A 64 15.31 -12.36 14.63
C ARG A 64 15.97 -13.28 13.60
N SER A 65 15.20 -13.77 12.63
CA SER A 65 15.73 -14.62 11.58
C SER A 65 16.60 -13.85 10.59
N GLY A 66 16.53 -12.52 10.50
CA GLY A 66 17.26 -11.75 9.49
C GLY A 66 16.87 -12.13 8.06
N VAL A 67 15.72 -12.76 7.85
CA VAL A 67 15.22 -13.23 6.55
C VAL A 67 13.98 -12.44 6.15
N ARG A 68 13.96 -12.02 4.88
CA ARG A 68 12.78 -11.46 4.23
C ARG A 68 12.22 -12.45 3.24
N THR A 69 10.91 -12.40 3.07
CA THR A 69 10.16 -13.20 2.11
C THR A 69 9.34 -12.28 1.20
N ALA A 70 9.12 -12.70 -0.03
CA ALA A 70 8.19 -12.04 -0.96
C ALA A 70 7.43 -13.09 -1.76
N ALA A 71 6.10 -13.01 -1.76
CA ALA A 71 5.27 -13.87 -2.59
C ALA A 71 5.40 -13.52 -4.07
N LEU A 72 5.40 -14.56 -4.89
CA LEU A 72 5.38 -14.50 -6.35
C LEU A 72 4.05 -15.03 -6.87
N TYR A 73 3.58 -14.38 -7.91
CA TYR A 73 2.33 -14.68 -8.60
C TYR A 73 2.62 -14.87 -10.08
N ARG A 74 1.80 -15.67 -10.76
CA ARG A 74 1.86 -15.82 -12.21
C ARG A 74 1.26 -14.59 -12.89
N ARG A 75 2.05 -13.94 -13.73
CA ARG A 75 1.68 -12.74 -14.46
C ARG A 75 0.60 -13.04 -15.51
N SER A 76 0.67 -14.19 -16.17
CA SER A 76 -0.32 -14.67 -17.15
C SER A 76 -1.75 -14.80 -16.59
N LEU A 77 -1.89 -15.06 -15.28
CA LEU A 77 -3.19 -15.18 -14.61
C LEU A 77 -3.70 -13.85 -14.06
N ALA A 78 -2.82 -12.85 -13.95
CA ALA A 78 -3.16 -11.58 -13.35
C ALA A 78 -4.12 -10.79 -14.25
N ARG A 79 -5.14 -10.21 -13.63
CA ARG A 79 -6.13 -9.38 -14.33
C ARG A 79 -5.78 -7.91 -14.16
N PRO A 80 -6.11 -7.03 -15.13
CA PRO A 80 -5.97 -5.60 -14.95
C PRO A 80 -6.67 -5.13 -13.67
N VAL A 81 -6.06 -4.15 -13.00
CA VAL A 81 -6.68 -3.48 -11.86
C VAL A 81 -7.97 -2.83 -12.34
N ARG A 82 -9.08 -3.15 -11.69
CA ARG A 82 -10.37 -2.50 -11.97
C ARG A 82 -10.24 -1.01 -11.65
N PRO A 83 -10.58 -0.10 -12.58
CA PRO A 83 -10.61 1.32 -12.27
C PRO A 83 -11.64 1.59 -11.16
N LEU A 84 -11.40 2.63 -10.37
CA LEU A 84 -12.38 3.08 -9.40
C LEU A 84 -13.66 3.49 -10.12
N THR A 85 -14.80 3.14 -9.54
CA THR A 85 -16.08 3.67 -10.01
C THR A 85 -16.21 5.13 -9.55
N PRO A 86 -16.99 5.98 -10.26
CA PRO A 86 -17.21 7.36 -9.83
C PRO A 86 -17.75 7.49 -8.40
N ALA A 87 -18.56 6.52 -7.95
CA ALA A 87 -19.05 6.48 -6.58
C ALA A 87 -17.92 6.23 -5.56
N GLN A 88 -16.98 5.34 -5.88
CA GLN A 88 -15.80 5.09 -5.04
C GLN A 88 -14.85 6.28 -5.02
N GLU A 89 -14.65 6.95 -6.15
CA GLU A 89 -13.84 8.18 -6.23
C GLU A 89 -14.42 9.27 -5.33
N ARG A 90 -15.74 9.52 -5.41
CA ARG A 90 -16.43 10.46 -4.51
C ARG A 90 -16.31 10.06 -3.05
N ALA A 91 -16.44 8.78 -2.72
CA ALA A 91 -16.30 8.29 -1.34
C ALA A 91 -14.88 8.51 -0.80
N LEU A 92 -13.85 8.26 -1.63
CA LEU A 92 -12.46 8.52 -1.28
C LEU A 92 -12.18 10.02 -1.13
N ALA A 93 -12.70 10.86 -2.02
CA ALA A 93 -12.58 12.31 -1.93
C ALA A 93 -13.22 12.85 -0.64
N ARG A 94 -14.43 12.38 -0.29
CA ARG A 94 -15.10 12.72 0.97
C ARG A 94 -14.30 12.24 2.19
N ALA A 95 -13.75 11.03 2.14
CA ALA A 95 -12.89 10.51 3.21
C ALA A 95 -11.58 11.30 3.36
N HIS A 96 -11.00 11.75 2.24
CA HIS A 96 -9.82 12.61 2.24
C HIS A 96 -10.14 13.96 2.88
N LEU A 97 -11.22 14.62 2.43
CA LEU A 97 -11.72 15.87 3.00
C LEU A 97 -11.91 15.74 4.51
N ALA A 98 -12.61 14.70 4.98
CA ALA A 98 -12.88 14.48 6.40
C ALA A 98 -11.63 14.22 7.27
N ARG A 99 -10.50 13.84 6.69
CA ARG A 99 -9.22 13.69 7.42
C ARG A 99 -8.36 14.95 7.38
N HIS A 100 -8.63 15.85 6.44
CA HIS A 100 -7.93 17.12 6.27
C HIS A 100 -8.72 18.31 6.86
N THR A 101 -10.02 18.15 7.09
CA THR A 101 -10.88 19.17 7.67
C THR A 101 -10.88 19.10 9.20
N CYS A 102 -10.59 20.24 9.84
CA CYS A 102 -10.66 20.38 11.28
C CYS A 102 -12.10 20.21 11.78
N THR A 103 -12.30 19.33 12.76
CA THR A 103 -13.63 19.06 13.33
C THR A 103 -14.18 20.21 14.20
N ALA A 104 -13.32 21.15 14.61
CA ALA A 104 -13.71 22.27 15.47
C ALA A 104 -13.99 23.57 14.69
N CYS A 105 -13.12 23.94 13.74
CA CYS A 105 -13.25 25.19 12.98
C CYS A 105 -13.58 25.00 11.49
N GLY A 106 -13.66 23.75 10.99
CA GLY A 106 -13.99 23.47 9.59
C GLY A 106 -12.89 23.79 8.58
N ARG A 107 -11.72 24.28 9.01
CA ARG A 107 -10.59 24.60 8.12
C ARG A 107 -10.08 23.35 7.40
N LEU A 108 -9.88 23.47 6.09
CA LEU A 108 -9.21 22.46 5.28
C LEU A 108 -7.70 22.66 5.33
N TRP A 109 -6.98 21.56 5.58
CA TRP A 109 -5.52 21.50 5.60
C TRP A 109 -4.97 20.70 4.42
N ASP A 110 -3.73 20.99 4.02
CA ASP A 110 -2.96 20.21 3.05
C ASP A 110 -2.34 18.94 3.67
N LEU A 111 -2.46 18.78 5.00
CA LEU A 111 -1.98 17.63 5.76
C LEU A 111 -3.11 16.82 6.40
N TYR A 112 -2.82 15.55 6.69
CA TYR A 112 -3.71 14.68 7.46
C TYR A 112 -3.74 15.10 8.93
N LEU A 113 -4.92 15.47 9.44
CA LEU A 113 -5.08 15.82 10.84
C LEU A 113 -4.99 14.57 11.73
N PRO A 114 -4.20 14.60 12.81
CA PRO A 114 -4.05 13.47 13.71
C PRO A 114 -5.38 13.03 14.33
N THR A 115 -5.59 11.72 14.48
CA THR A 115 -6.74 11.21 15.25
C THR A 115 -6.60 11.49 16.75
N GLY A 116 -5.37 11.53 17.27
CA GLY A 116 -5.08 11.69 18.70
C GLY A 116 -5.52 13.02 19.32
N ASN A 117 -5.61 14.10 18.52
CA ASN A 117 -6.15 15.40 18.97
C ASN A 117 -7.61 15.63 18.52
N GLY A 118 -8.28 14.58 18.06
CA GLY A 118 -9.67 14.65 17.57
C GLY A 118 -9.82 15.22 16.15
N ARG A 119 -8.78 15.15 15.31
CA ARG A 119 -8.72 15.81 13.98
C ARG A 119 -8.92 17.31 14.09
N ARG A 120 -8.19 17.94 15.01
CA ARG A 120 -8.16 19.39 15.17
C ARG A 120 -6.88 19.97 14.57
N CYS A 121 -6.88 21.27 14.33
CA CYS A 121 -5.72 21.97 13.80
C CYS A 121 -4.45 21.64 14.60
N PRO A 122 -3.34 21.31 13.92
CA PRO A 122 -2.10 20.91 14.57
C PRO A 122 -1.39 22.13 15.18
N PRO A 123 -0.68 21.99 16.31
CA PRO A 123 0.22 23.03 16.81
C PRO A 123 1.27 23.42 15.75
N PRO A 124 1.69 24.69 15.66
CA PRO A 124 1.29 25.82 16.52
C PRO A 124 -0.08 26.39 16.20
N PHE A 125 -0.65 26.05 15.05
CA PHE A 125 -1.92 26.59 14.55
C PHE A 125 -3.10 26.01 15.33
N GLY A 126 -3.35 26.52 16.53
CA GLY A 126 -4.56 26.23 17.30
C GLY A 126 -5.81 26.68 16.54
N CYS A 127 -6.97 26.11 16.88
CA CYS A 127 -8.24 26.54 16.27
C CYS A 127 -8.54 28.03 16.52
N GLU A 128 -8.02 28.57 17.61
CA GLU A 128 -8.13 29.97 18.04
C GLU A 128 -7.23 30.94 17.25
N GLN A 129 -6.18 30.44 16.58
CA GLN A 129 -5.20 31.26 15.87
C GLN A 129 -5.49 31.38 14.38
N ILE A 130 -6.56 30.72 13.91
CA ILE A 130 -6.94 30.70 12.49
C ILE A 130 -8.18 31.56 12.36
N GLU A 131 -8.00 32.75 11.80
CA GLU A 131 -9.12 33.57 11.34
C GLU A 131 -9.97 32.74 10.37
N ALA A 132 -11.28 32.75 10.60
CA ALA A 132 -12.21 32.00 9.76
C ALA A 132 -11.99 32.45 8.31
N PRO A 133 -11.73 31.52 7.37
CA PRO A 133 -11.60 31.91 5.98
C PRO A 133 -12.88 32.58 5.51
N GLU A 134 -12.76 33.83 5.04
CA GLU A 134 -13.88 34.54 4.41
C GLU A 134 -14.40 33.70 3.23
N GLY A 135 -15.70 33.36 3.24
CA GLY A 135 -16.35 32.62 2.14
C GLY A 135 -16.49 31.10 2.28
N PHE A 136 -16.43 30.51 3.48
CA PHE A 136 -16.58 29.05 3.69
C PHE A 136 -18.02 28.49 3.66
N GLU A 137 -19.03 29.28 3.30
CA GLU A 137 -20.42 28.81 3.19
C GLU A 137 -20.60 27.70 2.13
N HIS A 138 -19.66 27.54 1.20
CA HIS A 138 -19.78 26.62 0.07
C HIS A 138 -19.04 25.28 0.20
N VAL A 139 -18.13 25.08 1.16
CA VAL A 139 -17.31 23.86 1.21
C VAL A 139 -18.07 22.67 1.82
N LEU A 140 -19.00 22.93 2.74
CA LEU A 140 -19.85 21.88 3.32
C LEU A 140 -21.02 21.47 2.40
N ALA A 141 -21.40 22.31 1.43
CA ALA A 141 -22.48 22.02 0.49
C ALA A 141 -22.09 20.99 -0.59
N VAL A 142 -20.80 20.85 -0.90
CA VAL A 142 -20.28 19.90 -1.91
C VAL A 142 -20.07 18.49 -1.31
N ALA A 143 -20.30 18.33 0.01
CA ALA A 143 -20.16 17.05 0.71
C ALA A 143 -21.46 16.23 0.81
N ALA A 144 -22.63 16.83 0.53
CA ALA A 144 -23.92 16.12 0.40
C ALA A 144 -23.96 15.34 -0.93
#